data_AF-A0AAD7IZA1-F1
#
_entry.id   AF-A0AAD7IZA1-F1
#
_cell.length_a   1.000
_cell.length_b   1.000
_cell.length_c   1.000
_cell.angle_alpha   90.00
_cell.angle_beta   90.00
_cell.angle_gamma   90.00
#
_symmetry.space_group_name_H-M   'P 1'
#
loop_
_entity.id
_entity.type
_entity.pdbx_description
1 polymer ?
#
loop_
_entity_poly.entity_id
_entity_poly.type
_entity_poly.pdbx_seq_one_letter_code
_entity_poly.pdbx_strand_id
1 'polypeptide(L)'
;MSDLALVFFTLLQFTPLIWTEVINPIQNPTIRAIRLLLNNLKILSLGKVGVTLYRDPHGANGYLVHQFLDSTSNKHTNKWGGNVENYAHFALETLKALIEVYGPDVAIELNPAGGNNDMGMPLQETLDTFRYLLREVNKLRLSYVALVRYSPWLDPEYDGKKQATQHDVVESYSPFLTDTPSSTGKATGVFFGLPWMAHPDLGKRAQAGKELDNAPDYKAFYIVESDPAVGYTGYKEAVY
;
A
#
# COMPACT_ATOMS: atom_id res chain seq x y z
N MET A 1 18.34 17.13 -20.51
CA MET A 1 17.13 16.83 -21.30
C MET A 1 17.11 15.32 -21.51
N SER A 2 16.46 14.51 -20.67
CA SER A 2 15.04 14.56 -20.31
C SER A 2 14.82 14.25 -18.83
N ASP A 3 14.19 15.18 -18.11
CA ASP A 3 13.71 15.00 -16.75
C ASP A 3 12.48 14.06 -16.80
N LEU A 4 12.61 12.88 -16.21
CA LEU A 4 11.50 11.94 -15.99
C LEU A 4 11.00 12.15 -14.56
N ALA A 5 10.04 13.06 -14.40
CA ALA A 5 9.24 13.14 -13.19
C ALA A 5 8.37 11.88 -13.09
N LEU A 6 8.78 10.94 -12.24
CA LEU A 6 8.02 9.73 -11.93
C LEU A 6 6.89 10.09 -10.96
N VAL A 7 5.68 10.32 -11.48
CA VAL A 7 4.48 10.58 -10.69
C VAL A 7 3.91 9.24 -10.21
N PHE A 8 3.91 9.02 -8.89
CA PHE A 8 3.20 7.89 -8.26
C PHE A 8 1.76 8.32 -7.98
N PHE A 9 0.79 7.69 -8.65
CA PHE A 9 -0.63 7.85 -8.35
C PHE A 9 -1.36 6.50 -8.42
N THR A 10 -2.10 6.19 -7.37
CA THR A 10 -2.79 4.91 -7.14
C THR A 10 -4.02 4.79 -8.06
N LEU A 11 -3.97 3.88 -9.05
CA LEU A 11 -5.12 3.64 -9.96
C LEU A 11 -6.31 2.92 -9.30
N LEU A 12 -6.20 2.47 -8.05
CA LEU A 12 -7.35 1.95 -7.29
C LEU A 12 -8.27 3.06 -6.75
N GLN A 13 -7.90 4.34 -6.87
CA GLN A 13 -8.65 5.43 -6.24
C GLN A 13 -9.74 6.07 -7.13
N PHE A 14 -9.69 5.98 -8.47
CA PHE A 14 -10.58 6.82 -9.32
C PHE A 14 -11.02 6.20 -10.65
N THR A 15 -11.83 5.15 -10.65
CA THR A 15 -12.67 4.84 -11.82
C THR A 15 -14.16 4.77 -11.44
N PRO A 16 -14.94 5.86 -11.63
CA PRO A 16 -16.36 5.90 -11.27
C PRO A 16 -17.24 4.88 -12.02
N LEU A 17 -16.74 4.25 -13.10
CA LEU A 17 -17.47 3.18 -13.79
C LEU A 17 -17.51 1.84 -13.02
N ILE A 18 -16.61 1.62 -12.06
CA ILE A 18 -16.62 0.40 -11.22
C ILE A 18 -17.59 0.57 -10.03
N TRP A 19 -17.93 1.81 -9.67
CA TRP A 19 -18.66 2.12 -8.45
C TRP A 19 -20.13 1.65 -8.45
N THR A 20 -20.80 1.56 -9.59
CA THR A 20 -22.23 1.19 -9.63
C THR A 20 -22.49 -0.32 -9.51
N GLU A 21 -21.52 -1.18 -9.79
CA GLU A 21 -21.67 -2.65 -9.61
C GLU A 21 -21.14 -3.17 -8.27
N VAL A 22 -20.49 -2.31 -7.47
CA VAL A 22 -19.75 -2.69 -6.25
C VAL A 22 -20.50 -2.37 -4.95
N ILE A 23 -21.63 -1.65 -4.99
CA ILE A 23 -22.49 -1.35 -3.81
C ILE A 23 -23.46 -2.51 -3.54
N ASN A 24 -22.92 -3.71 -3.43
CA ASN A 24 -23.52 -4.75 -2.61
C ASN A 24 -22.33 -5.37 -1.88
N PRO A 25 -22.33 -5.45 -0.54
CA PRO A 25 -21.20 -6.04 0.20
C PRO A 25 -21.00 -7.43 -0.39
N ILE A 26 -19.86 -7.60 -1.07
CA ILE A 26 -19.68 -8.69 -2.02
C ILE A 26 -19.70 -10.01 -1.24
N GLN A 27 -20.87 -10.63 -1.13
CA GLN A 27 -21.02 -11.91 -0.42
C GLN A 27 -20.23 -13.04 -1.11
N ASN A 28 -19.74 -12.82 -2.34
CA ASN A 28 -18.94 -13.78 -3.08
C ASN A 28 -18.16 -13.10 -4.24
N PRO A 29 -16.91 -12.64 -4.04
CA PRO A 29 -16.11 -12.15 -5.15
C PRO A 29 -15.74 -13.37 -6.01
N THR A 30 -16.47 -13.59 -7.10
CA THR A 30 -16.13 -14.71 -7.99
C THR A 30 -14.79 -14.39 -8.66
N ILE A 31 -13.97 -15.43 -8.88
CA ILE A 31 -12.70 -15.33 -9.65
C ILE A 31 -12.93 -14.61 -10.99
N ARG A 32 -14.13 -14.71 -11.56
CA ARG A 32 -14.54 -13.98 -12.75
C ARG A 32 -14.60 -12.46 -12.55
N ALA A 33 -15.17 -11.97 -11.45
CA ALA A 33 -15.19 -10.54 -11.13
C ALA A 33 -13.77 -10.00 -10.87
N ILE A 34 -12.93 -10.76 -10.15
CA ILE A 34 -11.52 -10.43 -9.94
C ILE A 34 -10.78 -10.37 -11.29
N ARG A 35 -10.94 -11.39 -12.14
CA ARG A 35 -10.35 -11.41 -13.48
C ARG A 35 -10.88 -10.31 -14.39
N LEU A 36 -12.14 -9.89 -14.26
CA LEU A 36 -12.70 -8.75 -14.99
C LEU A 36 -12.08 -7.42 -14.51
N LEU A 37 -11.95 -7.24 -13.20
CA LEU A 37 -11.22 -6.11 -12.61
C LEU A 37 -9.77 -6.05 -13.11
N LEU A 38 -9.08 -7.19 -13.11
CA LEU A 38 -7.70 -7.31 -13.59
C LEU A 38 -7.57 -7.14 -15.11
N ASN A 39 -8.54 -7.61 -15.91
CA ASN A 39 -8.57 -7.37 -17.35
C ASN A 39 -8.82 -5.90 -17.70
N ASN A 40 -9.63 -5.19 -16.90
CA ASN A 40 -9.79 -3.74 -17.04
C ASN A 40 -8.48 -3.00 -16.71
N LEU A 41 -7.74 -3.45 -15.68
CA LEU A 41 -6.39 -2.94 -15.39
C LEU A 41 -5.39 -3.22 -16.53
N LYS A 42 -5.50 -4.39 -17.20
CA LYS A 42 -4.71 -4.73 -18.38
C LYS A 42 -4.93 -3.74 -19.53
N ILE A 43 -6.18 -3.34 -19.80
CA ILE A 43 -6.52 -2.34 -20.84
C ILE A 43 -5.89 -0.98 -20.53
N LEU A 44 -5.92 -0.55 -19.26
CA LEU A 44 -5.30 0.72 -18.83
C LEU A 44 -3.77 0.73 -19.01
N SER A 45 -3.12 -0.43 -18.93
CA SER A 45 -1.65 -0.57 -19.08
C SER A 45 -1.13 -0.63 -20.53
N LEU A 46 -2.02 -0.71 -21.54
CA LEU A 46 -1.63 -0.82 -22.95
C LEU A 46 -1.45 0.54 -23.67
N GLY A 47 -1.64 1.66 -22.98
CA GLY A 47 -1.30 3.00 -23.48
C GLY A 47 0.23 3.20 -23.50
N LYS A 48 0.80 3.45 -24.68
CA LYS A 48 2.26 3.64 -24.94
C LYS A 48 2.85 4.94 -24.36
N VAL A 49 2.71 5.14 -23.06
CA VAL A 49 3.51 6.10 -22.28
C VAL A 49 4.17 5.26 -21.19
N GLY A 50 5.46 5.48 -20.91
CA GLY A 50 6.20 4.78 -19.86
C GLY A 50 5.66 5.11 -18.46
N VAL A 51 4.46 4.64 -18.19
CA VAL A 51 3.80 4.68 -16.89
C VAL A 51 4.17 3.37 -16.21
N THR A 52 5.14 3.42 -15.30
CA THR A 52 5.26 2.38 -14.27
C THR A 52 4.04 2.53 -13.38
N LEU A 53 2.91 1.95 -13.79
CA LEU A 53 1.75 1.78 -12.93
C LEU A 53 2.22 0.96 -11.74
N TYR A 54 1.98 1.46 -10.52
CA TYR A 54 2.22 0.74 -9.28
C TYR A 54 1.52 -0.63 -9.39
N ARG A 55 2.28 -1.69 -9.68
CA ARG A 55 1.78 -3.08 -9.84
C ARG A 55 1.63 -3.74 -8.48
N ASP A 56 1.11 -2.97 -7.54
CA ASP A 56 0.99 -3.29 -6.14
C ASP A 56 -0.50 -3.21 -5.81
N PRO A 57 -1.14 -4.35 -5.53
CA PRO A 57 -2.48 -4.32 -4.98
C PRO A 57 -2.38 -3.69 -3.59
N HIS A 58 -2.97 -2.50 -3.42
CA HIS A 58 -2.92 -1.75 -2.16
C HIS A 58 -3.58 -2.56 -1.02
N GLY A 59 -2.78 -3.39 -0.33
CA GLY A 59 -3.13 -4.24 0.81
C GLY A 59 -3.10 -3.53 2.16
N ALA A 60 -2.78 -2.24 2.14
CA ALA A 60 -2.72 -1.37 3.30
C ALA A 60 -3.95 -0.46 3.46
N ASN A 61 -4.01 0.25 4.59
CA ASN A 61 -4.84 1.43 4.84
C ASN A 61 -6.37 1.30 4.63
N GLY A 62 -6.92 0.10 4.86
CA GLY A 62 -8.36 -0.19 4.84
C GLY A 62 -9.03 -0.18 3.48
N TYR A 63 -8.25 -0.31 2.41
CA TYR A 63 -8.77 -0.61 1.08
C TYR A 63 -9.07 -2.10 0.93
N LEU A 64 -9.65 -2.48 -0.21
CA LEU A 64 -10.30 -3.78 -0.40
C LEU A 64 -9.47 -4.99 0.05
N VAL A 65 -8.19 -5.07 -0.33
CA VAL A 65 -7.34 -6.20 0.09
C VAL A 65 -7.15 -6.23 1.61
N HIS A 66 -6.93 -5.06 2.24
CA HIS A 66 -6.85 -4.95 3.70
C HIS A 66 -8.17 -5.37 4.36
N GLN A 67 -9.32 -4.98 3.78
CA GLN A 67 -10.63 -5.35 4.32
C GLN A 67 -10.88 -6.87 4.35
N PHE A 68 -10.26 -7.64 3.44
CA PHE A 68 -10.29 -9.11 3.48
C PHE A 68 -9.30 -9.69 4.50
N LEU A 69 -8.15 -9.04 4.69
CA LEU A 69 -7.15 -9.45 5.67
C LEU A 69 -7.58 -9.18 7.12
N ASP A 70 -8.41 -8.17 7.34
CA ASP A 70 -8.83 -7.72 8.66
C ASP A 70 -10.14 -8.38 9.10
N SER A 71 -10.11 -9.12 10.21
CA SER A 71 -11.27 -9.82 10.78
C SER A 71 -12.35 -8.89 11.35
N THR A 72 -12.01 -7.64 11.63
CA THR A 72 -12.97 -6.64 12.11
C THR A 72 -13.88 -6.15 10.98
N SER A 73 -13.38 -6.08 9.74
CA SER A 73 -14.18 -5.81 8.54
C SER A 73 -14.69 -7.08 7.86
N ASN A 74 -13.88 -8.14 7.80
CA ASN A 74 -14.21 -9.36 7.09
C ASN A 74 -15.08 -10.30 7.95
N LYS A 75 -16.39 -10.28 7.69
CA LYS A 75 -17.36 -11.15 8.38
C LYS A 75 -17.77 -12.39 7.56
N HIS A 76 -17.02 -12.73 6.52
CA HIS A 76 -17.34 -13.92 5.73
C HIS A 76 -17.10 -15.20 6.55
N THR A 77 -17.99 -16.17 6.38
CA THR A 77 -17.90 -17.51 6.99
C THR A 77 -17.62 -18.60 5.94
N ASN A 78 -17.20 -18.21 4.75
CA ASN A 78 -16.88 -19.08 3.63
C ASN A 78 -15.36 -19.01 3.36
N LYS A 79 -14.90 -19.51 2.19
CA LYS A 79 -13.47 -19.53 1.82
C LYS A 79 -12.77 -18.15 1.78
N TRP A 80 -13.51 -17.06 1.97
CA TRP A 80 -12.98 -15.69 1.96
C TRP A 80 -12.84 -15.08 3.36
N GLY A 81 -13.23 -15.77 4.43
CA GLY A 81 -13.01 -15.29 5.81
C GLY A 81 -13.22 -16.37 6.88
N GLY A 82 -13.13 -15.95 8.15
CA GLY A 82 -13.39 -16.80 9.31
C GLY A 82 -12.17 -17.55 9.86
N ASN A 83 -11.05 -17.56 9.14
CA ASN A 83 -9.75 -18.00 9.64
C ASN A 83 -8.60 -17.31 8.89
N VAL A 84 -7.40 -17.44 9.43
CA VAL A 84 -6.16 -16.83 8.92
C VAL A 84 -5.92 -17.13 7.43
N GLU A 85 -6.07 -18.39 7.02
CA GLU A 85 -5.86 -18.81 5.64
C GLU A 85 -6.86 -18.16 4.68
N ASN A 86 -8.13 -18.09 5.09
CA ASN A 86 -9.22 -17.52 4.30
C ASN A 86 -9.12 -15.99 4.22
N TYR A 87 -8.69 -15.31 5.29
CA TYR A 87 -8.43 -13.87 5.27
C TYR A 87 -7.33 -13.51 4.25
N ALA A 88 -6.26 -14.29 4.21
CA ALA A 88 -5.18 -14.11 3.23
C ALA A 88 -5.55 -14.55 1.80
N HIS A 89 -6.60 -15.36 1.64
CA HIS A 89 -6.94 -16.00 0.36
C HIS A 89 -7.15 -14.98 -0.77
N PHE A 90 -7.87 -13.89 -0.50
CA PHE A 90 -8.14 -12.86 -1.51
C PHE A 90 -6.86 -12.15 -1.98
N ALA A 91 -5.96 -11.80 -1.06
CA ALA A 91 -4.68 -11.18 -1.39
C ALA A 91 -3.82 -12.11 -2.26
N LEU A 92 -3.74 -13.40 -1.89
CA LEU A 92 -2.94 -14.40 -2.60
C LEU A 92 -3.46 -14.67 -4.01
N GLU A 93 -4.77 -14.81 -4.19
CA GLU A 93 -5.36 -15.00 -5.53
C GLU A 93 -5.17 -13.75 -6.41
N THR A 94 -5.25 -12.56 -5.82
CA THR A 94 -4.98 -11.30 -6.54
C THR A 94 -3.53 -11.23 -7.01
N LEU A 95 -2.57 -11.56 -6.14
CA LEU A 95 -1.15 -11.56 -6.49
C LEU A 95 -0.82 -12.57 -7.57
N LYS A 96 -1.32 -13.81 -7.48
CA LYS A 96 -1.12 -14.83 -8.52
C LYS A 96 -1.62 -14.36 -9.87
N ALA A 97 -2.81 -13.77 -9.92
CA ALA A 97 -3.39 -13.28 -11.17
C ALA A 97 -2.63 -12.06 -11.72
N LEU A 98 -2.09 -11.17 -10.87
CA LEU A 98 -1.20 -10.10 -11.31
C LEU A 98 0.11 -10.65 -11.88
N ILE A 99 0.71 -11.67 -11.24
CA ILE A 99 1.95 -12.31 -11.71
C ILE A 99 1.74 -12.99 -13.06
N GLU A 100 0.58 -13.62 -13.30
CA GLU A 100 0.24 -14.19 -14.62
C GLU A 100 0.29 -13.14 -15.75
N VAL A 101 -0.01 -11.87 -15.44
CA VAL A 101 -0.05 -10.79 -16.43
C VAL A 101 1.29 -10.05 -16.52
N TYR A 102 1.92 -9.80 -15.39
CA TYR A 102 3.03 -8.86 -15.26
C TYR A 102 4.37 -9.50 -14.91
N GLY A 103 4.39 -10.81 -14.63
CA GLY A 103 5.59 -11.53 -14.24
C GLY A 103 6.07 -11.20 -12.82
N PRO A 104 7.36 -11.40 -12.51
CA PRO A 104 7.90 -11.26 -11.17
C PRO A 104 8.02 -9.81 -10.66
N ASP A 105 7.73 -8.80 -11.49
CA ASP A 105 7.81 -7.39 -11.11
C ASP A 105 6.70 -6.93 -10.15
N VAL A 106 5.74 -7.81 -9.83
CA VAL A 106 4.63 -7.52 -8.92
C VAL A 106 5.15 -7.34 -7.49
N ALA A 107 4.62 -6.34 -6.80
CA ALA A 107 4.92 -6.05 -5.40
C ALA A 107 3.64 -6.05 -4.55
N ILE A 108 3.77 -5.89 -3.23
CA ILE A 108 2.63 -5.64 -2.35
C ILE A 108 2.99 -4.73 -1.17
N GLU A 109 2.12 -3.76 -0.87
CA GLU A 109 2.16 -2.93 0.32
C GLU A 109 1.13 -3.39 1.36
N LEU A 110 1.58 -3.57 2.60
CA LEU A 110 0.79 -4.05 3.73
C LEU A 110 0.90 -3.08 4.91
N ASN A 111 -0.21 -2.88 5.62
CA ASN A 111 -0.24 -2.14 6.88
C ASN A 111 -0.78 -3.02 8.01
N PRO A 112 0.05 -3.88 8.63
CA PRO A 112 -0.38 -4.75 9.71
C PRO A 112 -0.79 -4.00 10.98
N ALA A 113 -0.30 -2.77 11.17
CA ALA A 113 -0.66 -1.96 12.33
C ALA A 113 -2.09 -1.40 12.23
N GLY A 114 -2.67 -1.30 11.03
CA GLY A 114 -4.01 -0.74 10.84
C GLY A 114 -4.09 0.76 11.14
N GLY A 115 -5.19 1.16 11.79
CA GLY A 115 -5.55 2.54 12.12
C GLY A 115 -6.41 3.18 11.03
N ASN A 116 -5.86 3.30 9.81
CA ASN A 116 -6.53 4.05 8.77
C ASN A 116 -7.79 3.32 8.27
N ASN A 117 -8.88 4.06 8.06
CA ASN A 117 -10.18 3.52 7.64
C ASN A 117 -10.69 2.41 8.58
N ASP A 118 -10.55 2.60 9.89
CA ASP A 118 -11.05 1.71 10.95
C ASP A 118 -10.51 0.27 10.92
N MET A 119 -9.30 0.06 10.38
CA MET A 119 -8.64 -1.24 10.42
C MET A 119 -7.93 -1.48 11.75
N GLY A 120 -7.91 -2.73 12.19
CA GLY A 120 -7.15 -3.19 13.35
C GLY A 120 -7.79 -4.39 14.02
N MET A 121 -7.03 -5.47 14.18
CA MET A 121 -7.45 -6.71 14.84
C MET A 121 -6.79 -6.89 16.20
N PRO A 122 -7.25 -7.83 17.04
CA PRO A 122 -6.49 -8.26 18.20
C PRO A 122 -5.05 -8.67 17.82
N LEU A 123 -4.06 -8.29 18.65
CA LEU A 123 -2.64 -8.44 18.33
C LEU A 123 -2.25 -9.84 17.83
N GLN A 124 -2.70 -10.88 18.52
CA GLN A 124 -2.36 -12.25 18.14
C GLN A 124 -2.92 -12.62 16.77
N GLU A 125 -4.16 -12.21 16.47
CA GLU A 125 -4.80 -12.46 15.17
C GLU A 125 -4.11 -11.69 14.04
N THR A 126 -3.71 -10.44 14.28
CA THR A 126 -2.87 -9.65 13.36
C THR A 126 -1.56 -10.37 13.06
N LEU A 127 -0.83 -10.78 14.10
CA LEU A 127 0.45 -11.47 13.93
C LEU A 127 0.27 -12.76 13.12
N ASP A 128 -0.74 -13.58 13.45
CA ASP A 128 -0.96 -14.86 12.78
C ASP A 128 -1.35 -14.67 11.30
N THR A 129 -2.23 -13.71 11.02
CA THR A 129 -2.71 -13.39 9.67
C THR A 129 -1.58 -12.90 8.76
N PHE A 130 -0.84 -11.87 9.20
CA PHE A 130 0.22 -11.29 8.38
C PHE A 130 1.44 -12.20 8.29
N ARG A 131 1.80 -12.96 9.34
CA ARG A 131 2.87 -13.98 9.24
C ARG A 131 2.51 -15.10 8.28
N TYR A 132 1.25 -15.55 8.27
CA TYR A 132 0.78 -16.52 7.28
C TYR A 132 0.88 -15.96 5.87
N LEU A 133 0.36 -14.76 5.64
CA LEU A 133 0.41 -14.10 4.34
C LEU A 133 1.84 -13.99 3.83
N LEU A 134 2.78 -13.52 4.64
CA LEU A 134 4.19 -13.35 4.23
C LEU A 134 4.87 -14.68 3.88
N ARG A 135 4.59 -15.77 4.61
CA ARG A 135 5.08 -17.11 4.25
C ARG A 135 4.59 -17.55 2.88
N GLU A 136 3.34 -17.27 2.55
CA GLU A 136 2.76 -17.62 1.24
C GLU A 136 3.26 -16.69 0.13
N VAL A 137 3.38 -15.38 0.41
CA VAL A 137 3.89 -14.38 -0.53
C VAL A 137 5.33 -14.68 -0.95
N ASN A 138 6.20 -15.15 -0.05
CA ASN A 138 7.56 -15.53 -0.41
C ASN A 138 7.64 -16.61 -1.51
N LYS A 139 6.63 -17.49 -1.58
CA LYS A 139 6.57 -18.54 -2.62
C LYS A 139 6.29 -17.95 -4.01
N LEU A 140 5.72 -16.75 -4.06
CA LEU A 140 5.34 -16.06 -5.30
C LEU A 140 6.50 -15.26 -5.91
N ARG A 141 7.62 -15.08 -5.20
CA ARG A 141 8.81 -14.33 -5.65
C ARG A 141 8.47 -12.94 -6.18
N LEU A 142 7.78 -12.16 -5.35
CA LEU A 142 7.49 -10.74 -5.64
C LEU A 142 8.78 -9.92 -5.74
N SER A 143 8.70 -8.77 -6.40
CA SER A 143 9.81 -7.83 -6.51
C SER A 143 10.16 -7.18 -5.16
N TYR A 144 9.15 -6.80 -4.38
CA TYR A 144 9.30 -6.39 -2.98
C TYR A 144 7.99 -6.52 -2.19
N VAL A 145 8.12 -6.51 -0.87
CA VAL A 145 7.02 -6.31 0.08
C VAL A 145 7.30 -5.04 0.87
N ALA A 146 6.36 -4.09 0.83
CA ALA A 146 6.43 -2.86 1.62
C ALA A 146 5.59 -3.00 2.88
N LEU A 147 6.18 -2.67 4.04
CA LEU A 147 5.50 -2.71 5.34
C LEU A 147 5.35 -1.30 5.90
N VAL A 148 4.11 -0.90 6.12
CA VAL A 148 3.76 0.38 6.76
C VAL A 148 3.91 0.22 8.28
N ARG A 149 4.70 1.10 8.90
CA ARG A 149 4.83 1.19 10.35
C ARG A 149 3.63 1.91 10.95
N TYR A 150 3.34 1.63 12.22
CA TYR A 150 2.34 2.40 12.96
C TYR A 150 2.65 3.90 12.91
N SER A 151 1.62 4.70 12.65
CA SER A 151 1.67 6.15 12.69
C SER A 151 0.43 6.66 13.42
N PRO A 152 0.58 7.45 14.50
CA PRO A 152 -0.55 8.07 15.19
C PRO A 152 -1.40 8.97 14.27
N TRP A 153 -0.80 9.52 13.21
CA TRP A 153 -1.50 10.35 12.22
C TRP A 153 -2.51 9.54 11.38
N LEU A 154 -2.25 8.25 11.18
CA LEU A 154 -3.12 7.34 10.44
C LEU A 154 -4.13 6.62 11.34
N ASP A 155 -4.13 6.89 12.64
CA ASP A 155 -4.94 6.19 13.64
C ASP A 155 -5.73 7.22 14.46
N PRO A 156 -6.74 7.86 13.82
CA PRO A 156 -7.60 8.82 14.48
C PRO A 156 -8.33 8.14 15.64
N GLU A 157 -8.51 8.89 16.71
CA GLU A 157 -9.26 8.42 17.87
C GLU A 157 -10.75 8.67 17.65
N TYR A 158 -11.55 7.62 17.82
CA TYR A 158 -13.00 7.68 17.79
C TYR A 158 -13.56 7.20 19.13
N ASP A 159 -14.38 8.03 19.78
CA ASP A 159 -14.96 7.76 21.11
C ASP A 159 -13.91 7.34 22.16
N GLY A 160 -12.75 7.99 22.17
CA GLY A 160 -11.68 7.68 23.12
C GLY A 160 -10.89 6.41 22.80
N LYS A 161 -11.12 5.81 21.62
CA LYS A 161 -10.50 4.56 21.21
C LYS A 161 -9.80 4.68 19.85
N LYS A 162 -8.57 4.16 19.81
CA LYS A 162 -7.80 3.91 18.58
C LYS A 162 -8.11 2.52 18.03
N GLN A 163 -8.09 2.39 16.71
CA GLN A 163 -8.35 1.10 16.06
C GLN A 163 -7.07 0.31 15.83
N ALA A 164 -5.94 1.00 15.62
CA ALA A 164 -4.69 0.35 15.29
C ALA A 164 -4.23 -0.70 16.31
N THR A 165 -3.70 -1.80 15.78
CA THR A 165 -2.96 -2.79 16.54
C THR A 165 -1.51 -2.30 16.69
N GLN A 166 -1.20 -1.56 17.75
CA GLN A 166 0.16 -1.04 17.94
C GLN A 166 1.17 -2.16 18.27
N HIS A 167 2.19 -2.30 17.44
CA HIS A 167 3.33 -3.21 17.64
C HIS A 167 4.51 -2.78 16.76
N ASP A 168 5.71 -3.32 17.02
CA ASP A 168 6.85 -3.13 16.12
C ASP A 168 6.67 -4.00 14.87
N VAL A 169 6.22 -3.36 13.79
CA VAL A 169 5.96 -3.99 12.49
C VAL A 169 7.25 -4.59 11.91
N VAL A 170 8.38 -3.88 12.00
CA VAL A 170 9.62 -4.37 11.40
C VAL A 170 10.13 -5.59 12.17
N GLU A 171 10.16 -5.51 13.50
CA GLU A 171 10.56 -6.65 14.33
C GLU A 171 9.66 -7.87 14.12
N SER A 172 8.35 -7.65 13.99
CA SER A 172 7.37 -8.73 13.93
C SER A 172 7.38 -9.50 12.61
N TYR A 173 7.79 -8.86 11.51
CA TYR A 173 7.60 -9.39 10.15
C TYR A 173 8.86 -9.53 9.32
N SER A 174 9.95 -8.80 9.60
CA SER A 174 11.22 -8.96 8.88
C SER A 174 11.74 -10.41 8.87
N PRO A 175 11.61 -11.23 9.94
CA PRO A 175 12.01 -12.64 9.91
C PRO A 175 11.22 -13.52 8.92
N PHE A 176 10.09 -13.02 8.41
CA PHE A 176 9.22 -13.71 7.46
C PHE A 176 9.42 -13.25 6.02
N LEU A 177 10.36 -12.35 5.73
CA LEU A 177 10.68 -11.90 4.37
C LEU A 177 11.97 -12.58 3.90
N THR A 178 11.96 -13.13 2.69
CA THR A 178 13.19 -13.63 2.05
C THR A 178 14.01 -12.46 1.51
N ASP A 179 15.33 -12.63 1.44
CA ASP A 179 16.25 -11.62 0.89
C ASP A 179 16.16 -10.25 1.57
N THR A 180 16.14 -10.16 2.89
CA THR A 180 16.50 -8.93 3.63
C THR A 180 18.03 -8.83 3.74
N PRO A 181 18.74 -7.98 2.97
CA PRO A 181 20.15 -7.72 3.16
C PRO A 181 20.36 -6.30 3.72
N SER A 182 21.04 -6.14 4.85
CA SER A 182 21.89 -4.95 5.09
C SER A 182 22.49 -4.95 6.49
N SER A 183 23.62 -4.24 6.61
CA SER A 183 24.43 -3.90 7.78
C SER A 183 23.70 -3.27 8.99
N THR A 184 22.39 -3.00 8.89
CA THR A 184 21.52 -2.52 9.99
C THR A 184 20.45 -3.55 10.42
N GLY A 185 20.31 -4.65 9.68
CA GLY A 185 19.75 -5.92 10.16
C GLY A 185 18.28 -6.25 9.87
N LYS A 186 17.42 -5.32 9.39
CA LYS A 186 15.96 -5.60 9.30
C LYS A 186 15.18 -5.11 8.06
N ALA A 187 15.76 -4.29 7.18
CA ALA A 187 15.11 -3.83 5.95
C ALA A 187 16.13 -3.52 4.84
N THR A 188 15.72 -3.71 3.58
CA THR A 188 16.56 -3.47 2.38
C THR A 188 16.45 -2.04 1.86
N GLY A 189 15.36 -1.34 2.17
CA GLY A 189 15.08 0.02 1.72
C GLY A 189 13.97 0.67 2.57
N VAL A 190 13.76 1.97 2.37
CA VAL A 190 12.76 2.77 3.07
C VAL A 190 12.05 3.66 2.06
N PHE A 191 10.72 3.72 2.13
CA PHE A 191 9.89 4.62 1.34
C PHE A 191 9.57 5.88 2.14
N PHE A 192 9.65 7.03 1.50
CA PHE A 192 9.32 8.33 2.10
C PHE A 192 8.13 8.95 1.36
N GLY A 193 7.05 9.25 2.08
CA GLY A 193 5.89 9.97 1.55
C GLY A 193 6.06 11.48 1.68
N LEU A 194 5.57 12.06 2.79
CA LEU A 194 5.59 13.51 3.05
C LEU A 194 6.97 14.18 2.85
N PRO A 195 8.10 13.61 3.33
CA PRO A 195 9.40 14.21 3.12
C PRO A 195 9.75 14.34 1.64
N TRP A 196 9.42 13.34 0.81
CA TRP A 196 9.70 13.37 -0.62
C TRP A 196 8.81 14.36 -1.35
N MET A 197 7.53 14.43 -1.01
CA MET A 197 6.59 15.39 -1.63
C MET A 197 7.03 16.84 -1.42
N ALA A 198 7.49 17.18 -0.21
CA ALA A 198 7.93 18.54 0.10
C ALA A 198 9.40 18.82 -0.26
N HIS A 199 10.21 17.81 -0.59
CA HIS A 199 11.65 17.98 -0.87
C HIS A 199 12.05 17.15 -2.10
N PRO A 200 11.99 17.71 -3.32
CA PRO A 200 12.33 16.98 -4.53
C PRO A 200 13.81 16.51 -4.56
N ASP A 201 14.66 17.12 -3.74
CA ASP A 201 16.07 16.83 -3.53
C ASP A 201 16.37 16.00 -2.27
N LEU A 202 15.37 15.31 -1.69
CA LEU A 202 15.47 14.57 -0.43
C LEU A 202 16.73 13.68 -0.35
N GLY A 203 17.05 12.95 -1.42
CA GLY A 203 18.23 12.08 -1.47
C GLY A 203 19.54 12.84 -1.31
N LYS A 204 19.69 13.98 -1.99
CA LYS A 204 20.88 14.85 -1.87
C LYS A 204 20.93 15.49 -0.48
N ARG A 205 19.79 15.91 0.08
CA ARG A 205 19.71 16.46 1.45
C ARG A 205 20.23 15.46 2.48
N ALA A 206 19.77 14.21 2.40
CA ALA A 206 20.22 13.15 3.30
C ALA A 206 21.72 12.89 3.22
N GLN A 207 22.30 12.89 2.00
CA GLN A 207 23.74 12.71 1.80
C GLN A 207 24.57 13.87 2.36
N ALA A 208 24.08 15.10 2.23
CA ALA A 208 24.76 16.31 2.66
C ALA A 208 24.43 16.73 4.12
N GLY A 209 23.59 15.98 4.83
CA GLY A 209 23.14 16.32 6.18
C GLY A 209 22.33 17.62 6.27
N LYS A 210 21.59 17.98 5.20
CA LYS A 210 20.75 19.19 5.16
C LYS A 210 19.38 18.91 5.80
N GLU A 211 18.78 19.96 6.36
CA GLU A 211 17.46 19.89 7.01
C GLU A 211 16.32 19.70 5.99
N LEU A 212 15.15 19.31 6.50
CA LEU A 212 13.88 19.27 5.75
C LEU A 212 13.09 20.55 6.05
N ASP A 213 13.42 21.63 5.35
CA ASP A 213 13.00 23.01 5.62
C ASP A 213 11.73 23.45 4.87
N ASN A 214 11.21 22.64 3.94
CA ASN A 214 9.92 22.90 3.32
C ASN A 214 8.79 22.36 4.21
N ALA A 215 7.81 23.22 4.49
CA ALA A 215 6.56 22.82 5.15
C ALA A 215 5.58 22.24 4.11
N PRO A 216 5.09 21.00 4.29
CA PRO A 216 4.09 20.44 3.38
C PRO A 216 2.77 21.23 3.44
N ASP A 217 2.20 21.55 2.28
CA ASP A 217 0.86 22.13 2.18
C ASP A 217 -0.20 21.03 2.09
N TYR A 218 -0.73 20.62 3.24
CA TYR A 218 -1.74 19.56 3.34
C TYR A 218 -3.03 19.87 2.58
N LYS A 219 -3.35 21.15 2.30
CA LYS A 219 -4.56 21.52 1.55
C LYS A 219 -4.42 21.20 0.07
N ALA A 220 -3.19 21.21 -0.44
CA ALA A 220 -2.89 21.00 -1.85
C ALA A 220 -2.66 19.51 -2.21
N PHE A 221 -2.68 18.58 -1.23
CA PHE A 221 -2.35 17.17 -1.50
C PHE A 221 -3.34 16.47 -2.43
N TYR A 222 -4.63 16.79 -2.32
CA TYR A 222 -5.69 16.09 -3.06
C TYR A 222 -6.51 17.01 -3.96
N ILE A 223 -6.27 18.33 -3.90
CA ILE A 223 -7.05 19.34 -4.62
C ILE A 223 -6.10 20.10 -5.53
N VAL A 224 -6.31 19.96 -6.85
CA VAL A 224 -5.54 20.66 -7.89
C VAL A 224 -6.40 21.78 -8.51
N GLU A 225 -7.12 22.52 -7.67
CA GLU A 225 -7.85 23.73 -8.12
C GLU A 225 -6.97 24.98 -8.10
N SER A 226 -5.80 24.93 -7.45
CA SER A 226 -4.80 26.00 -7.41
C SER A 226 -3.69 25.83 -8.45
N ASP A 227 -2.89 26.89 -8.64
CA ASP A 227 -1.63 26.84 -9.39
C ASP A 227 -0.80 25.59 -8.98
N PRO A 228 -0.41 24.70 -9.92
CA PRO A 228 0.38 23.51 -9.62
C PRO A 228 1.73 23.79 -8.91
N ALA A 229 2.24 25.01 -8.98
CA ALA A 229 3.41 25.39 -8.19
C ALA A 229 3.13 25.41 -6.68
N VAL A 230 1.88 25.67 -6.26
CA VAL A 230 1.49 25.74 -4.85
C VAL A 230 1.29 24.33 -4.32
N GLY A 231 2.15 23.91 -3.39
CA GLY A 231 2.02 22.65 -2.67
C GLY A 231 2.31 21.38 -3.48
N TYR A 232 2.71 21.49 -4.75
CA TYR A 232 3.09 20.37 -5.62
C TYR A 232 4.46 20.56 -6.29
N THR A 233 4.59 21.34 -7.37
CA THR A 233 5.89 21.47 -8.09
C THR A 233 6.79 22.60 -7.61
N GLY A 234 6.30 23.53 -6.79
CA GLY A 234 7.04 24.75 -6.41
C GLY A 234 7.90 24.64 -5.15
N TYR A 235 8.08 23.43 -4.57
CA TYR A 235 8.98 23.25 -3.43
C TYR A 235 10.44 23.54 -3.80
N LYS A 236 11.15 24.23 -2.91
CA LYS A 236 12.54 24.66 -3.16
C LYS A 236 13.54 23.57 -2.82
N GLU A 237 14.57 23.45 -3.64
CA GLU A 237 15.77 22.66 -3.33
C GLU A 237 16.71 23.42 -2.39
N ALA A 238 17.53 22.68 -1.64
CA ALA A 238 18.59 23.23 -0.82
C ALA A 238 19.74 23.77 -1.68
N VAL A 239 20.50 24.71 -1.12
CA VAL A 239 21.81 25.08 -1.63
C VAL A 239 22.85 24.17 -0.99
N TYR A 240 23.66 23.50 -1.82
CA TYR A 240 24.61 22.47 -1.39
C TYR A 240 26.00 23.03 -1.16
#